data_AF-A0A842S4Z7-F1
#
_entry.id   AF-A0A842S4Z7-F1
#
_cell.length_a   1.000
_cell.length_b   1.000
_cell.length_c   1.000
_cell.angle_alpha   90.00
_cell.angle_beta   90.00
_cell.angle_gamma   90.00
#
_symmetry.space_group_name_H-M   'P 1'
#
loop_
_entity.id
_entity.type
_entity.pdbx_description
1 polymer ?
#
loop_
_entity_poly.entity_id
_entity_poly.type
_entity_poly.pdbx_seq_one_letter_code
_entity_poly.pdbx_strand_id
1 'polypeptide(L)'
;MSEIWIESMILQTTIGYCFVIANMLIGLANIRDLNLMKGNLKLVKFHKWFGRVEGIIFYIITFQCLIMFAQKVMANNPDLYQPSGVWAHSWFGGFLAVVLVTIKLLYAKFQKDEIYKYGQILGPIGVIGWSISHWTSLSNFYLFVYPGFSRPVYLVPPNFFWTALIPFLIGTALFLVVLLQTRRDGKEKQRFSFDQIAFILHGITFGYERSAKDLLGKPALYKYVIPRTYEFIEKMMTMSGFDMRELEKMSLNDAMKEFSTMAEKIGMAEKIKIKWESADVFTIESVNCSTARVRSVMDEEELTDAVCPWALFSAAIVNKLTGKELIIEPSTFNEIGAISRLKISEKEE
;
A
#
# COMPACT_ATOMS: atom_id res chain seq x y z
N MET A 1 11.41 15.98 -35.91
CA MET A 1 11.44 15.64 -34.47
C MET A 1 12.84 15.93 -33.97
N SER A 2 13.04 16.71 -32.89
CA SER A 2 14.39 17.05 -32.44
C SER A 2 15.08 15.84 -31.80
N GLU A 3 16.37 15.69 -32.02
CA GLU A 3 17.22 14.63 -31.43
C GLU A 3 17.12 14.64 -29.90
N ILE A 4 17.11 15.84 -29.32
CA ILE A 4 16.91 16.10 -27.89
C ILE A 4 15.63 15.46 -27.36
N TRP A 5 14.54 15.41 -28.14
CA TRP A 5 13.29 14.80 -27.66
C TRP A 5 13.46 13.28 -27.53
N ILE A 6 14.07 12.61 -28.52
CA ILE A 6 14.33 11.16 -28.45
C ILE A 6 15.27 10.84 -27.29
N GLU A 7 16.35 11.62 -27.12
CA GLU A 7 17.25 11.45 -25.97
C GLU A 7 16.52 11.63 -24.64
N SER A 8 15.61 12.61 -24.54
CA SER A 8 14.83 12.81 -23.32
C SER A 8 13.91 11.63 -23.01
N MET A 9 13.37 10.94 -24.03
CA MET A 9 12.58 9.72 -23.84
C MET A 9 13.43 8.56 -23.30
N ILE A 10 14.68 8.43 -23.76
CA ILE A 10 15.63 7.44 -23.23
C ILE A 10 16.03 7.78 -21.80
N LEU A 11 16.26 9.07 -21.50
CA LEU A 11 16.51 9.53 -20.14
C LEU A 11 15.33 9.21 -19.20
N GLN A 12 14.10 9.52 -19.62
CA GLN A 12 12.90 9.20 -18.86
C GLN A 12 12.74 7.69 -18.64
N THR A 13 12.98 6.88 -19.67
CA THR A 13 12.94 5.42 -19.56
C THR A 13 14.00 4.90 -18.59
N THR A 14 15.20 5.50 -18.60
CA THR A 14 16.30 5.17 -17.68
C THR A 14 15.93 5.53 -16.24
N ILE A 15 15.42 6.74 -16.00
CA ILE A 15 14.96 7.20 -14.67
C ILE A 15 13.81 6.32 -14.17
N GLY A 16 12.80 6.08 -15.00
CA GLY A 16 11.67 5.21 -14.68
C GLY A 16 12.14 3.81 -14.28
N TYR A 17 13.09 3.24 -15.02
CA TYR A 17 13.63 1.92 -14.72
C TYR A 17 14.45 1.89 -13.41
N CYS A 18 15.10 3.00 -13.01
CA CYS A 18 15.70 3.12 -11.67
C CYS A 18 14.66 2.87 -10.56
N PHE A 19 13.49 3.49 -10.68
CA PHE A 19 12.39 3.31 -9.73
C PHE A 19 11.82 1.89 -9.79
N VAL A 20 11.72 1.28 -10.97
CA VAL A 20 11.28 -0.12 -11.12
C VAL A 20 12.22 -1.07 -10.38
N ILE A 21 13.54 -0.92 -10.55
CA ILE A 21 14.52 -1.74 -9.84
C ILE A 21 14.41 -1.53 -8.33
N ALA A 22 14.34 -0.27 -7.87
CA ALA A 22 14.19 0.02 -6.45
C ALA A 22 12.90 -0.60 -5.88
N ASN A 23 11.79 -0.47 -6.60
CA ASN A 23 10.48 -0.97 -6.23
C ASN A 23 10.44 -2.51 -6.20
N MET A 24 11.08 -3.16 -7.17
CA MET A 24 11.27 -4.61 -7.22
C MET A 24 12.08 -5.10 -6.03
N LEU A 25 13.21 -4.46 -5.70
CA LEU A 25 14.05 -4.83 -4.56
C LEU A 25 13.30 -4.67 -3.23
N ILE A 26 12.51 -3.60 -3.08
CA ILE A 26 11.59 -3.42 -1.94
C ILE A 26 10.58 -4.58 -1.86
N GLY A 27 9.97 -4.93 -2.99
CA GLY A 27 9.04 -6.06 -3.09
C GLY A 27 9.69 -7.40 -2.74
N LEU A 28 10.91 -7.65 -3.24
CA LEU A 28 11.68 -8.88 -3.00
C LEU A 28 12.13 -9.00 -1.55
N ALA A 29 12.61 -7.92 -0.94
CA ALA A 29 12.95 -7.88 0.48
C ALA A 29 11.76 -8.24 1.38
N ASN A 30 10.54 -8.00 0.89
CA ASN A 30 9.29 -8.32 1.55
C ASN A 30 8.55 -9.54 0.98
N ILE A 31 9.07 -10.28 -0.02
CA ILE A 31 8.29 -11.34 -0.72
C ILE A 31 8.09 -12.59 0.13
N ARG A 32 9.09 -12.94 0.97
CA ARG A 32 8.93 -13.96 2.03
C ARG A 32 7.90 -13.52 3.08
N ASP A 33 7.67 -12.21 3.15
CA ASP A 33 6.83 -11.52 4.09
C ASP A 33 5.61 -10.85 3.42
N LEU A 34 5.11 -11.32 2.28
CA LEU A 34 3.84 -10.79 1.75
C LEU A 34 2.66 -11.23 2.64
N ASN A 35 2.74 -12.46 3.17
CA ASN A 35 1.91 -12.96 4.28
C ASN A 35 2.33 -12.37 5.64
N LEU A 36 3.50 -11.73 5.72
CA LEU A 36 4.07 -11.07 6.90
C LEU A 36 4.42 -9.60 6.59
N MET A 37 3.51 -8.83 5.96
CA MET A 37 3.57 -7.37 6.00
C MET A 37 3.29 -6.85 7.44
N LYS A 38 3.76 -7.59 8.45
CA LYS A 38 3.59 -7.36 9.88
C LYS A 38 4.58 -6.33 10.42
N GLY A 39 5.72 -6.08 9.74
CA GLY A 39 6.81 -5.33 10.36
C GLY A 39 6.91 -3.83 10.05
N ASN A 40 6.68 -3.38 8.81
CA ASN A 40 7.11 -2.03 8.42
C ASN A 40 6.20 -1.33 7.40
N LEU A 41 5.14 -0.66 7.88
CA LEU A 41 4.25 0.15 7.04
C LEU A 41 4.99 1.22 6.23
N LYS A 42 6.11 1.77 6.71
CA LYS A 42 6.89 2.75 5.94
C LYS A 42 7.43 2.14 4.65
N LEU A 43 7.95 0.93 4.71
CA LEU A 43 8.47 0.22 3.53
C LEU A 43 7.35 -0.09 2.52
N VAL A 44 6.14 -0.43 3.00
CA VAL A 44 4.94 -0.56 2.15
C VAL A 44 4.55 0.77 1.52
N LYS A 45 4.61 1.88 2.28
CA LYS A 45 4.35 3.23 1.75
C LYS A 45 5.35 3.59 0.65
N PHE A 46 6.64 3.29 0.82
CA PHE A 46 7.66 3.50 -0.21
C PHE A 46 7.43 2.62 -1.45
N HIS A 47 7.08 1.35 -1.29
CA HIS A 47 6.72 0.47 -2.40
C HIS A 47 5.57 1.05 -3.25
N LYS A 48 4.51 1.50 -2.58
CA LYS A 48 3.37 2.15 -3.25
C LYS A 48 3.76 3.48 -3.90
N TRP A 49 4.63 4.26 -3.25
CA TRP A 49 5.07 5.55 -3.78
C TRP A 49 5.93 5.39 -5.03
N PHE A 50 6.95 4.53 -5.00
CA PHE A 50 7.73 4.19 -6.20
C PHE A 50 6.84 3.60 -7.30
N GLY A 51 5.89 2.73 -6.95
CA GLY A 51 4.88 2.19 -7.89
C GLY A 51 4.02 3.27 -8.57
N ARG A 52 3.72 4.38 -7.89
CA ARG A 52 3.02 5.52 -8.50
C ARG A 52 3.93 6.34 -9.40
N VAL A 53 5.16 6.61 -8.95
CA VAL A 53 6.16 7.36 -9.73
C VAL A 53 6.50 6.62 -11.03
N GLU A 54 6.77 5.30 -10.96
CA GLU A 54 6.99 4.49 -12.16
C GLU A 54 5.75 4.52 -13.06
N GLY A 55 4.53 4.34 -12.53
CA GLY A 55 3.31 4.38 -13.34
C GLY A 55 3.10 5.70 -14.09
N ILE A 56 3.38 6.85 -13.44
CA ILE A 56 3.28 8.17 -14.07
C ILE A 56 4.31 8.31 -15.19
N ILE A 57 5.58 7.99 -14.92
CA ILE A 57 6.64 8.07 -15.94
C ILE A 57 6.32 7.16 -17.13
N PHE A 58 5.85 5.93 -16.88
CA PHE A 58 5.49 4.97 -17.92
C PHE A 58 4.45 5.53 -18.89
N TYR A 59 3.36 6.12 -18.38
CA TYR A 59 2.30 6.63 -19.25
C TYR A 59 2.68 7.93 -19.97
N ILE A 60 3.55 8.76 -19.37
CA ILE A 60 4.12 9.92 -20.07
C ILE A 60 4.94 9.45 -21.29
N ILE A 61 5.83 8.47 -21.09
CA ILE A 61 6.63 7.88 -22.18
C ILE A 61 5.71 7.21 -23.21
N THR A 62 4.71 6.45 -22.75
CA THR A 62 3.74 5.79 -23.64
C THR A 62 3.02 6.81 -24.53
N PHE A 63 2.55 7.93 -23.96
CA PHE A 63 1.91 8.98 -24.74
C PHE A 63 2.86 9.59 -25.79
N GLN A 64 4.11 9.83 -25.43
CA GLN A 64 5.14 10.28 -26.36
C GLN A 64 5.41 9.26 -27.48
N CYS A 65 5.52 7.98 -27.15
CA CYS A 65 5.66 6.88 -28.11
C CYS A 65 4.45 6.78 -29.05
N LEU A 66 3.23 7.00 -28.55
CA LEU A 66 2.02 7.01 -29.38
C LEU A 66 2.05 8.14 -30.42
N ILE A 67 2.54 9.33 -30.05
CA ILE A 67 2.73 10.43 -31.00
C ILE A 67 3.74 10.03 -32.08
N MET A 68 4.88 9.44 -31.70
CA MET A 68 5.88 8.95 -32.67
C MET A 68 5.33 7.86 -33.57
N PHE A 69 4.58 6.92 -33.00
CA PHE A 69 3.95 5.83 -33.72
C PHE A 69 2.94 6.37 -34.75
N ALA A 70 2.06 7.29 -34.35
CA ALA A 70 1.10 7.93 -35.25
C ALA A 70 1.80 8.64 -36.42
N GLN A 71 2.89 9.35 -36.15
CA GLN A 71 3.68 9.99 -37.21
C GLN A 71 4.29 8.97 -38.18
N LYS A 72 4.83 7.84 -37.68
CA LYS A 72 5.37 6.79 -38.54
C LYS A 72 4.28 6.08 -39.37
N VAL A 73 3.09 5.90 -38.81
CA VAL A 73 1.92 5.36 -39.54
C VAL A 73 1.49 6.34 -40.64
N MET A 74 1.36 7.63 -40.32
CA MET A 74 1.02 8.66 -41.32
C MET A 74 2.07 8.78 -42.43
N ALA A 75 3.34 8.52 -42.12
CA ALA A 75 4.43 8.49 -43.08
C ALA A 75 4.55 7.16 -43.86
N ASN A 76 3.66 6.20 -43.61
CA ASN A 76 3.67 4.86 -44.21
C ASN A 76 5.04 4.16 -44.07
N ASN A 77 5.65 4.25 -42.89
CA ASN A 77 7.00 3.72 -42.66
C ASN A 77 6.98 2.16 -42.68
N PRO A 78 7.70 1.49 -43.61
CA PRO A 78 7.69 0.04 -43.72
C PRO A 78 8.30 -0.68 -42.49
N ASP A 79 9.18 -0.01 -41.74
CA ASP A 79 9.82 -0.55 -40.54
C ASP A 79 8.83 -0.85 -39.41
N LEU A 80 7.60 -0.32 -39.48
CA LEU A 80 6.51 -0.64 -38.54
C LEU A 80 5.86 -2.00 -38.80
N TYR A 81 5.99 -2.53 -40.01
CA TYR A 81 5.30 -3.73 -40.47
C TYR A 81 6.25 -4.88 -40.80
N GLN A 82 7.55 -4.61 -40.83
CA GLN A 82 8.60 -5.59 -41.07
C GLN A 82 9.48 -5.77 -39.82
N PRO A 83 10.00 -6.98 -39.56
CA PRO A 83 10.90 -7.21 -38.44
C PRO A 83 12.10 -6.25 -38.44
N SER A 84 12.14 -5.36 -37.46
CA SER A 84 13.16 -4.31 -37.29
C SER A 84 13.25 -3.92 -35.81
N GLY A 85 14.25 -3.11 -35.43
CA GLY A 85 14.32 -2.54 -34.08
C GLY A 85 13.10 -1.66 -33.74
N VAL A 86 12.59 -0.93 -34.74
CA VAL A 86 11.39 -0.09 -34.62
C VAL A 86 10.16 -0.96 -34.38
N TRP A 87 10.01 -2.04 -35.13
CA TRP A 87 8.93 -3.02 -34.99
C TRP A 87 8.97 -3.69 -33.62
N ALA A 88 10.14 -4.19 -33.22
CA ALA A 88 10.33 -4.87 -31.94
C ALA A 88 10.01 -3.95 -30.76
N HIS A 89 10.48 -2.70 -30.79
CA HIS A 89 10.17 -1.73 -29.76
C HIS A 89 8.69 -1.32 -29.77
N SER A 90 8.05 -1.14 -30.94
CA SER A 90 6.64 -0.72 -30.99
C SER A 90 5.69 -1.81 -30.48
N TRP A 91 5.89 -3.07 -30.90
CA TRP A 91 4.97 -4.16 -30.59
C TRP A 91 5.27 -4.85 -29.27
N PHE A 92 6.54 -5.22 -29.01
CA PHE A 92 6.90 -5.85 -27.73
C PHE A 92 7.20 -4.79 -26.66
N GLY A 93 8.05 -3.82 -26.99
CA GLY A 93 8.44 -2.74 -26.08
C GLY A 93 7.32 -1.77 -25.71
N GLY A 94 6.38 -1.56 -26.63
CA GLY A 94 5.26 -0.64 -26.50
C GLY A 94 3.99 -1.39 -26.12
N PHE A 95 3.35 -2.03 -27.09
CA PHE A 95 2.03 -2.63 -26.90
C PHE A 95 1.99 -3.67 -25.78
N LEU A 96 2.85 -4.70 -25.83
CA LEU A 96 2.88 -5.73 -24.79
C LEU A 96 3.22 -5.14 -23.41
N ALA A 97 4.21 -4.24 -23.32
CA ALA A 97 4.54 -3.56 -22.07
C ALA A 97 3.36 -2.78 -21.49
N VAL A 98 2.63 -2.03 -22.33
CA VAL A 98 1.44 -1.28 -21.93
C VAL A 98 0.37 -2.21 -21.38
N VAL A 99 0.12 -3.34 -22.02
CA VAL A 99 -0.84 -4.34 -21.53
C VAL A 99 -0.42 -4.86 -20.15
N LEU A 100 0.83 -5.30 -19.98
CA LEU A 100 1.31 -5.87 -18.72
C LEU A 100 1.29 -4.85 -17.57
N VAL A 101 1.78 -3.63 -17.81
CA VAL A 101 1.80 -2.56 -16.79
C VAL A 101 0.38 -2.11 -16.47
N THR A 102 -0.49 -1.97 -17.46
CA THR A 102 -1.89 -1.57 -17.24
C THR A 102 -2.65 -2.62 -16.43
N ILE A 103 -2.48 -3.92 -16.75
CA ILE A 103 -3.08 -5.01 -15.97
C ILE A 103 -2.63 -4.92 -14.51
N LYS A 104 -1.32 -4.82 -14.24
CA LYS A 104 -0.81 -4.65 -12.86
C LYS A 104 -1.48 -3.48 -12.15
N LEU A 105 -1.57 -2.32 -12.80
CA LEU A 105 -2.14 -1.11 -12.20
C LEU A 105 -3.65 -1.19 -11.98
N LEU A 106 -4.40 -1.86 -12.87
CA LEU A 106 -5.83 -2.11 -12.70
C LEU A 106 -6.08 -3.00 -11.48
N TYR A 107 -5.34 -4.11 -11.36
CA TYR A 107 -5.41 -4.96 -10.16
C TYR A 107 -5.02 -4.16 -8.91
N ALA A 108 -3.94 -3.36 -8.96
CA ALA A 108 -3.48 -2.52 -7.85
C ALA A 108 -4.49 -1.52 -7.34
N LYS A 109 -5.34 -1.02 -8.25
CA LYS A 109 -6.34 -0.01 -7.93
C LYS A 109 -7.67 -0.64 -7.48
N PHE A 110 -8.14 -1.67 -8.19
CA PHE A 110 -9.51 -2.15 -8.08
C PHE A 110 -9.65 -3.51 -7.40
N GLN A 111 -8.60 -4.33 -7.37
CA GLN A 111 -8.63 -5.68 -6.79
C GLN A 111 -7.51 -5.85 -5.77
N LYS A 112 -7.62 -5.07 -4.68
CA LYS A 112 -6.56 -5.03 -3.65
C LYS A 112 -6.36 -6.38 -3.00
N ASP A 113 -7.43 -7.10 -2.68
CA ASP A 113 -7.36 -8.41 -2.02
C ASP A 113 -6.60 -9.42 -2.90
N GLU A 114 -6.90 -9.45 -4.20
CA GLU A 114 -6.19 -10.30 -5.18
C GLU A 114 -4.67 -10.00 -5.24
N ILE A 115 -4.23 -8.78 -4.95
CA ILE A 115 -2.81 -8.44 -4.88
C ILE A 115 -2.15 -8.90 -3.60
N TYR A 116 -2.86 -8.94 -2.48
CA TYR A 116 -2.28 -9.51 -1.27
C TYR A 116 -2.17 -11.03 -1.41
N LYS A 117 -3.15 -11.67 -2.06
CA LYS A 117 -3.14 -13.09 -2.36
C LYS A 117 -2.13 -13.51 -3.43
N TYR A 118 -2.09 -12.82 -4.57
CA TYR A 118 -1.28 -13.18 -5.75
C TYR A 118 -0.16 -12.18 -6.05
N GLY A 119 0.20 -11.31 -5.10
CA GLY A 119 1.21 -10.26 -5.28
C GLY A 119 2.58 -10.76 -5.71
N GLN A 120 2.92 -12.01 -5.34
CA GLN A 120 4.15 -12.68 -5.78
C GLN A 120 4.20 -12.92 -7.30
N ILE A 121 3.04 -13.02 -7.96
CA ILE A 121 2.92 -13.22 -9.41
C ILE A 121 2.62 -11.88 -10.09
N LEU A 122 1.69 -11.09 -9.55
CA LEU A 122 1.26 -9.81 -10.12
C LEU A 122 2.36 -8.74 -10.07
N GLY A 123 3.21 -8.76 -9.02
CA GLY A 123 4.35 -7.85 -8.88
C GLY A 123 5.36 -7.99 -10.05
N PRO A 124 5.92 -9.19 -10.28
CA PRO A 124 6.83 -9.45 -11.39
C PRO A 124 6.29 -9.09 -12.78
N ILE A 125 4.97 -9.24 -13.03
CA ILE A 125 4.39 -8.91 -14.34
C ILE A 125 4.68 -7.46 -14.76
N GLY A 126 4.53 -6.49 -13.84
CA GLY A 126 4.85 -5.10 -14.17
C GLY A 126 6.34 -4.85 -14.35
N VAL A 127 7.19 -5.56 -13.60
CA VAL A 127 8.65 -5.48 -13.77
C VAL A 127 9.06 -6.04 -15.14
N ILE A 128 8.44 -7.14 -15.58
CA ILE A 128 8.65 -7.73 -16.90
C ILE A 128 8.23 -6.74 -17.99
N GLY A 129 7.03 -6.16 -17.88
CA GLY A 129 6.54 -5.15 -18.83
C GLY A 129 7.49 -3.96 -18.96
N TRP A 130 7.93 -3.40 -17.83
CA TRP A 130 8.94 -2.34 -17.81
C TRP A 130 10.28 -2.76 -18.39
N SER A 131 10.74 -3.98 -18.10
CA SER A 131 12.01 -4.49 -18.60
C SER A 131 11.98 -4.65 -20.11
N ILE A 132 10.91 -5.24 -20.67
CA ILE A 132 10.74 -5.37 -22.12
C ILE A 132 10.75 -3.98 -22.78
N SER A 133 10.02 -3.01 -22.22
CA SER A 133 9.99 -1.64 -22.73
C SER A 133 11.38 -0.98 -22.68
N HIS A 134 12.06 -1.05 -21.54
CA HIS A 134 13.38 -0.49 -21.34
C HIS A 134 14.41 -1.09 -22.31
N TRP A 135 14.57 -2.41 -22.32
CA TRP A 135 15.60 -3.07 -23.12
C TRP A 135 15.38 -2.91 -24.62
N THR A 136 14.13 -2.98 -25.09
CA THR A 136 13.82 -2.74 -26.51
C THR A 136 14.01 -1.27 -26.89
N SER A 137 13.72 -0.31 -25.99
CA SER A 137 13.98 1.12 -26.23
C SER A 137 15.47 1.41 -26.36
N LEU A 138 16.31 0.85 -25.48
CA LEU A 138 17.76 1.02 -25.55
C LEU A 138 18.34 0.37 -26.80
N SER A 139 17.88 -0.84 -27.12
CA SER A 139 18.32 -1.56 -28.32
C SER A 139 17.95 -0.78 -29.58
N ASN A 140 16.71 -0.30 -29.68
CA ASN A 140 16.27 0.51 -30.80
C ASN A 140 17.07 1.82 -30.90
N PHE A 141 17.28 2.52 -29.77
CA PHE A 141 18.03 3.78 -29.75
C PHE A 141 19.48 3.60 -30.19
N TYR A 142 20.25 2.71 -29.54
CA TYR A 142 21.69 2.60 -29.78
C TYR A 142 22.06 1.80 -31.03
N LEU A 143 21.21 0.86 -31.48
CA LEU A 143 21.55 -0.02 -32.60
C LEU A 143 20.89 0.38 -33.92
N PHE A 144 19.76 1.09 -33.87
CA PHE A 144 18.98 1.40 -35.08
C PHE A 144 18.81 2.91 -35.31
N VAL A 145 18.49 3.68 -34.26
CA VAL A 145 18.29 5.14 -34.41
C VAL A 145 19.63 5.89 -34.39
N TYR A 146 20.57 5.48 -33.54
CA TYR A 146 21.90 6.07 -33.38
C TYR A 146 23.03 5.03 -33.51
N PRO A 147 23.16 4.35 -34.66
CA PRO A 147 24.24 3.39 -34.84
C PRO A 147 25.61 4.11 -34.78
N GLY A 148 26.51 3.57 -33.95
CA GLY A 148 27.92 3.95 -33.92
C GLY A 148 28.26 5.36 -33.41
N PHE A 149 27.36 6.02 -32.67
CA PHE A 149 27.58 7.37 -32.11
C PHE A 149 27.97 8.40 -33.18
N SER A 150 27.37 8.30 -34.35
CA SER A 150 27.63 9.19 -35.48
C SER A 150 27.31 10.68 -35.20
N ARG A 151 26.68 10.99 -34.06
CA ARG A 151 26.31 12.34 -33.60
C ARG A 151 26.48 12.46 -32.07
N PRO A 152 26.70 13.67 -31.53
CA PRO A 152 26.81 13.88 -30.08
C PRO A 152 25.49 13.55 -29.38
N VAL A 153 25.58 12.86 -28.25
CA VAL A 153 24.48 12.55 -27.33
C VAL A 153 24.70 13.39 -26.06
N TYR A 154 23.68 14.12 -25.62
CA TYR A 154 23.80 15.13 -24.56
C TYR A 154 23.17 14.72 -23.24
N LEU A 155 22.04 14.01 -23.25
CA LEU A 155 21.23 13.75 -22.06
C LEU A 155 21.44 12.36 -21.45
N VAL A 156 21.93 11.40 -22.24
CA VAL A 156 22.13 10.00 -21.81
C VAL A 156 23.57 9.57 -22.08
N PRO A 157 24.08 8.55 -21.36
CA PRO A 157 25.44 8.08 -21.60
C PRO A 157 25.66 7.73 -23.07
N PRO A 158 26.84 8.01 -23.66
CA PRO A 158 27.09 7.76 -25.06
C PRO A 158 27.40 6.27 -25.32
N ASN A 159 26.85 5.34 -24.54
CA ASN A 159 26.89 3.92 -24.87
C ASN A 159 25.73 3.14 -24.26
N PHE A 160 25.39 2.04 -24.94
CA PHE A 160 24.36 1.10 -24.52
C PHE A 160 24.65 0.54 -23.12
N PHE A 161 25.90 0.14 -22.87
CA PHE A 161 26.29 -0.53 -21.64
C PHE A 161 26.03 0.32 -20.38
N TRP A 162 26.47 1.57 -20.36
CA TRP A 162 26.25 2.47 -19.22
C TRP A 162 24.78 2.81 -19.04
N THR A 163 24.06 3.05 -20.14
CA THR A 163 22.62 3.34 -20.06
C THR A 163 21.82 2.15 -19.52
N ALA A 164 22.24 0.93 -19.85
CA ALA A 164 21.68 -0.30 -19.31
C ALA A 164 22.06 -0.54 -17.83
N LEU A 165 23.29 -0.20 -17.42
CA LEU A 165 23.80 -0.47 -16.08
C LEU A 165 23.33 0.55 -15.02
N ILE A 166 23.26 1.83 -15.38
CA ILE A 166 22.94 2.94 -14.47
C ILE A 166 21.63 2.70 -13.69
N PRO A 167 20.52 2.24 -14.31
CA PRO A 167 19.29 1.96 -13.60
C PRO A 167 19.44 0.98 -12.43
N PHE A 168 20.29 -0.04 -12.59
CA PHE A 168 20.53 -1.01 -11.52
C PHE A 168 21.31 -0.40 -10.37
N LEU A 169 22.33 0.42 -10.66
CA LEU A 169 23.13 1.11 -9.65
C LEU A 169 22.28 2.11 -8.86
N ILE A 170 21.57 3.00 -9.56
CA ILE A 170 20.72 4.02 -8.93
C ILE A 170 19.54 3.36 -8.21
N GLY A 171 18.87 2.39 -8.84
CA GLY A 171 17.75 1.67 -8.23
C GLY A 171 18.15 0.93 -6.95
N THR A 172 19.32 0.29 -6.94
CA THR A 172 19.87 -0.35 -5.73
C THR A 172 20.21 0.68 -4.66
N ALA A 173 20.81 1.82 -5.03
CA ALA A 173 21.09 2.90 -4.08
C ALA A 173 19.81 3.46 -3.44
N LEU A 174 18.76 3.70 -4.24
CA LEU A 174 17.44 4.14 -3.74
C LEU A 174 16.83 3.11 -2.78
N PHE A 175 16.89 1.83 -3.12
CA PHE A 175 16.45 0.75 -2.23
C PHE A 175 17.22 0.75 -0.90
N LEU A 176 18.55 0.88 -0.94
CA LEU A 176 19.38 0.92 0.28
C LEU A 176 19.05 2.13 1.16
N VAL A 177 18.80 3.30 0.57
CA VAL A 177 18.37 4.50 1.32
C VAL A 177 17.05 4.23 2.07
N VAL A 178 16.06 3.63 1.40
CA VAL A 178 14.78 3.26 2.03
C VAL A 178 14.99 2.24 3.15
N LEU A 179 15.85 1.23 2.93
CA LEU A 179 16.17 0.21 3.93
C LEU A 179 16.87 0.81 5.17
N LEU A 180 17.77 1.77 4.97
CA LEU A 180 18.47 2.44 6.06
C LEU A 180 17.54 3.35 6.88
N GLN A 181 16.67 4.12 6.21
CA GLN A 181 15.67 4.96 6.86
C GLN A 181 14.75 4.10 7.74
N THR A 182 14.22 3.01 7.17
CA THR A 182 13.31 2.10 7.87
C THR A 182 13.96 1.37 9.05
N ARG A 183 15.27 1.07 8.99
CA ARG A 183 16.03 0.49 10.12
C ARG A 183 16.30 1.50 11.25
N ARG A 184 16.62 2.76 10.92
CA ARG A 184 16.92 3.80 11.91
C ARG A 184 15.70 4.09 12.79
N ASP A 185 14.53 4.18 12.17
CA ASP A 185 13.25 4.37 12.87
C ASP A 185 12.91 3.23 13.84
N GLY A 186 13.30 2.00 13.52
CA GLY A 186 13.07 0.84 14.39
C GLY A 186 13.91 0.83 15.67
N LYS A 187 15.03 1.58 15.70
CA LYS A 187 15.91 1.67 16.87
C LYS A 187 15.55 2.80 17.83
N GLU A 188 14.88 3.86 17.37
CA GLU A 188 14.55 5.03 18.21
C GLU A 188 13.27 4.89 19.04
N LYS A 189 12.38 3.92 18.76
CA LYS A 189 11.12 3.70 19.52
C LYS A 189 11.24 2.65 20.65
N GLN A 190 12.21 2.79 21.55
CA GLN A 190 12.40 1.93 22.73
C GLN A 190 11.63 2.36 24.00
N ARG A 191 10.66 3.27 23.90
CA ARG A 191 9.59 3.43 24.91
C ARG A 191 8.38 2.65 24.39
N PHE A 192 7.83 1.73 25.19
CA PHE A 192 6.66 0.88 24.88
C PHE A 192 5.88 1.43 23.68
N SER A 193 6.14 0.92 22.49
CA SER A 193 5.53 1.53 21.31
C SER A 193 4.02 1.29 21.39
N PHE A 194 3.23 2.27 20.96
CA PHE A 194 1.76 2.14 20.91
C PHE A 194 1.35 0.82 20.22
N ASP A 195 2.16 0.36 19.26
CA ASP A 195 2.02 -0.92 18.57
C ASP A 195 2.12 -2.14 19.51
N GLN A 196 3.04 -2.11 20.49
CA GLN A 196 3.16 -3.16 21.51
C GLN A 196 1.97 -3.16 22.47
N ILE A 197 1.53 -1.96 22.89
CA ILE A 197 0.34 -1.82 23.76
C ILE A 197 -0.90 -2.34 23.06
N ALA A 198 -1.09 -1.98 21.79
CA ALA A 198 -2.24 -2.41 21.03
C ALA A 198 -2.15 -3.90 20.62
N PHE A 199 -0.96 -4.45 20.42
CA PHE A 199 -0.76 -5.89 20.24
C PHE A 199 -1.04 -6.67 21.53
N ILE A 200 -0.63 -6.14 22.69
CA ILE A 200 -0.97 -6.70 24.01
C ILE A 200 -2.47 -6.61 24.26
N LEU A 201 -3.10 -5.47 23.97
CA LEU A 201 -4.56 -5.30 24.05
C LEU A 201 -5.30 -6.22 23.10
N HIS A 202 -4.81 -6.39 21.87
CA HIS A 202 -5.34 -7.37 20.92
C HIS A 202 -5.27 -8.78 21.51
N GLY A 203 -4.10 -9.22 21.99
CA GLY A 203 -3.92 -10.53 22.62
C GLY A 203 -4.77 -10.73 23.88
N ILE A 204 -4.88 -9.71 24.73
CA ILE A 204 -5.72 -9.74 25.94
C ILE A 204 -7.19 -9.81 25.55
N THR A 205 -7.65 -8.95 24.65
CA THR A 205 -9.05 -8.91 24.21
C THR A 205 -9.43 -10.23 23.58
N PHE A 206 -8.63 -10.76 22.65
CA PHE A 206 -8.92 -12.04 22.01
C PHE A 206 -8.80 -13.25 22.93
N GLY A 207 -7.78 -13.30 23.79
CA GLY A 207 -7.62 -14.37 24.77
C GLY A 207 -8.77 -14.39 25.78
N TYR A 208 -9.22 -13.22 26.21
CA TYR A 208 -10.35 -13.08 27.12
C TYR A 208 -11.68 -13.33 26.41
N GLU A 209 -11.82 -12.90 25.15
CA GLU A 209 -13.01 -13.16 24.34
C GLU A 209 -13.21 -14.66 24.12
N ARG A 210 -12.14 -15.38 23.76
CA ARG A 210 -12.15 -16.83 23.64
C ARG A 210 -12.51 -17.51 24.95
N SER A 211 -11.80 -17.17 26.04
CA SER A 211 -12.04 -17.78 27.35
C SER A 211 -13.46 -17.54 27.86
N ALA A 212 -14.00 -16.34 27.66
CA ALA A 212 -15.37 -15.99 28.05
C ALA A 212 -16.42 -16.68 27.16
N LYS A 213 -16.18 -16.77 25.85
CA LYS A 213 -17.05 -17.50 24.91
C LYS A 213 -17.14 -18.98 25.28
N ASP A 214 -16.01 -19.60 25.58
CA ASP A 214 -15.92 -21.02 25.92
C ASP A 214 -16.56 -21.34 27.28
N LEU A 215 -16.43 -20.44 28.26
CA LEU A 215 -16.93 -20.68 29.63
C LEU A 215 -18.38 -20.22 29.86
N LEU A 216 -18.77 -19.06 29.31
CA LEU A 216 -19.99 -18.35 29.68
C LEU A 216 -20.94 -18.13 28.50
N GLY A 217 -20.51 -18.48 27.28
CA GLY A 217 -21.27 -18.28 26.06
C GLY A 217 -21.25 -16.82 25.56
N LYS A 218 -21.62 -16.67 24.29
CA LYS A 218 -21.58 -15.38 23.55
C LYS A 218 -22.27 -14.21 24.28
N PRO A 219 -23.46 -14.36 24.91
CA PRO A 219 -24.13 -13.23 25.55
C PRO A 219 -23.33 -12.60 26.70
N ALA A 220 -22.57 -13.39 27.46
CA ALA A 220 -21.77 -12.90 28.58
C ALA A 220 -20.61 -12.02 28.13
N LEU A 221 -20.03 -12.31 26.96
CA LEU A 221 -18.99 -11.52 26.31
C LEU A 221 -19.43 -10.06 26.12
N TYR A 222 -20.55 -9.89 25.42
CA TYR A 222 -21.07 -8.57 25.04
C TYR A 222 -21.58 -7.80 26.26
N LYS A 223 -22.14 -8.50 27.25
CA LYS A 223 -22.72 -7.86 28.44
C LYS A 223 -21.69 -7.47 29.51
N TYR A 224 -20.62 -8.24 29.68
CA TYR A 224 -19.71 -8.06 30.83
C TYR A 224 -18.26 -7.78 30.45
N VAL A 225 -17.76 -8.38 29.37
CA VAL A 225 -16.35 -8.27 28.99
C VAL A 225 -16.11 -6.98 28.21
N ILE A 226 -16.85 -6.78 27.11
CA ILE A 226 -16.68 -5.63 26.23
C ILE A 226 -16.79 -4.28 26.99
N PRO A 227 -17.79 -4.06 27.87
CA PRO A 227 -17.88 -2.82 28.64
C PRO A 227 -16.66 -2.55 29.53
N ARG A 228 -16.11 -3.60 30.16
CA ARG A 228 -14.91 -3.47 31.03
C ARG A 228 -13.63 -3.24 30.24
N THR A 229 -13.55 -3.77 29.03
CA THR A 229 -12.44 -3.51 28.11
C THR A 229 -12.36 -2.01 27.76
N TYR A 230 -13.48 -1.28 27.70
CA TYR A 230 -13.47 0.18 27.48
C TYR A 230 -12.73 0.95 28.56
N GLU A 231 -13.03 0.67 29.83
CA GLU A 231 -12.38 1.34 30.98
C GLU A 231 -10.87 1.12 30.98
N PHE A 232 -10.43 -0.06 30.54
CA PHE A 232 -9.02 -0.40 30.45
C PHE A 232 -8.35 0.28 29.25
N ILE A 233 -9.00 0.27 28.09
CA ILE A 233 -8.55 0.95 26.88
C ILE A 233 -8.32 2.45 27.15
N GLU A 234 -9.26 3.13 27.82
CA GLU A 234 -9.13 4.56 28.15
C GLU A 234 -7.84 4.86 28.93
N LYS A 235 -7.56 4.06 29.97
CA LYS A 235 -6.35 4.19 30.78
C LYS A 235 -5.09 3.95 29.96
N MET A 236 -5.10 2.92 29.11
CA MET A 236 -3.96 2.57 28.25
C MET A 236 -3.68 3.65 27.20
N MET A 237 -4.70 4.24 26.59
CA MET A 237 -4.53 5.34 25.62
C MET A 237 -3.88 6.57 26.26
N THR A 238 -4.29 6.89 27.50
CA THR A 238 -3.70 8.01 28.25
C THR A 238 -2.21 7.78 28.50
N MET A 239 -1.83 6.56 28.88
CA MET A 239 -0.43 6.19 29.10
C MET A 239 0.43 6.27 27.83
N SER A 240 -0.18 6.09 26.66
CA SER A 240 0.50 6.13 25.37
C SER A 240 0.50 7.51 24.70
N GLY A 241 0.17 8.55 25.48
CA GLY A 241 0.23 9.96 25.07
C GLY A 241 -1.00 10.44 24.30
N PHE A 242 -2.09 9.67 24.31
CA PHE A 242 -3.38 10.06 23.77
C PHE A 242 -4.33 10.34 24.93
N ASP A 243 -4.38 11.59 25.37
CA ASP A 243 -5.25 11.98 26.48
C ASP A 243 -6.69 12.08 25.99
N MET A 244 -7.52 11.11 26.39
CA MET A 244 -8.95 11.08 26.07
C MET A 244 -9.68 12.35 26.57
N ARG A 245 -9.12 13.06 27.56
CA ARG A 245 -9.67 14.35 28.04
C ARG A 245 -9.51 15.49 27.02
N GLU A 246 -8.59 15.37 26.07
CA GLU A 246 -8.51 16.34 24.97
C GLU A 246 -9.65 16.13 23.97
N LEU A 247 -10.12 14.87 23.79
CA LEU A 247 -11.27 14.57 22.94
C LEU A 247 -12.58 15.10 23.52
N GLU A 248 -12.72 15.21 24.84
CA GLU A 248 -13.92 15.76 25.51
C GLU A 248 -14.24 17.19 25.08
N LYS A 249 -13.24 17.92 24.55
CA LYS A 249 -13.38 19.29 24.05
C LYS A 249 -13.77 19.34 22.58
N MET A 250 -13.87 18.19 21.90
CA MET A 250 -14.12 18.06 20.47
C MET A 250 -15.55 17.56 20.23
N SER A 251 -16.08 17.84 19.03
CA SER A 251 -17.28 17.15 18.57
C SER A 251 -16.96 15.66 18.36
N LEU A 252 -17.96 14.78 18.43
CA LEU A 252 -17.76 13.34 18.18
C LEU A 252 -17.11 13.08 16.82
N ASN A 253 -17.52 13.82 15.79
CA ASN A 253 -16.94 13.70 14.45
C ASN A 253 -15.46 14.10 14.42
N ASP A 254 -15.09 15.18 15.11
CA ASP A 254 -13.70 15.64 15.18
C ASP A 254 -12.84 14.67 15.99
N ALA A 255 -13.35 14.17 17.12
CA ALA A 255 -12.66 13.18 17.93
C ALA A 255 -12.39 11.88 17.15
N MET A 256 -13.38 11.42 16.39
CA MET A 256 -13.26 10.23 15.53
C MET A 256 -12.27 10.45 14.37
N LYS A 257 -12.19 11.68 13.84
CA LYS A 257 -11.20 12.05 12.82
C LYS A 257 -9.78 12.13 13.39
N GLU A 258 -9.62 12.67 14.59
CA GLU A 258 -8.35 12.72 15.31
C GLU A 258 -7.85 11.31 15.61
N PHE A 259 -8.74 10.43 16.08
CA PHE A 259 -8.45 9.02 16.29
C PHE A 259 -7.98 8.30 15.01
N SER A 260 -8.65 8.55 13.87
CA SER A 260 -8.23 7.99 12.58
C SER A 260 -6.83 8.47 12.17
N THR A 261 -6.55 9.75 12.38
CA THR A 261 -5.23 10.37 12.09
C THR A 261 -4.15 9.81 13.00
N MET A 262 -4.48 9.59 14.27
CA MET A 262 -3.58 8.97 15.25
C MET A 262 -3.22 7.53 14.83
N ALA A 263 -4.21 6.70 14.48
CA ALA A 263 -3.98 5.33 14.03
C ALA A 263 -3.05 5.25 12.81
N GLU A 264 -3.17 6.22 11.89
CA GLU A 264 -2.25 6.37 10.75
C GLU A 264 -0.84 6.81 11.19
N LYS A 265 -0.76 7.79 12.09
CA LYS A 265 0.51 8.36 12.59
C LYS A 265 1.35 7.34 13.36
N ILE A 266 0.71 6.52 14.20
CA ILE A 266 1.42 5.48 14.96
C ILE A 266 1.89 4.33 14.07
N GLY A 267 1.22 4.13 12.92
CA GLY A 267 1.60 3.11 11.95
C GLY A 267 1.00 1.74 12.25
N MET A 268 -0.18 1.71 12.86
CA MET A 268 -0.92 0.47 13.10
C MET A 268 -1.98 0.18 12.02
N ALA A 269 -2.50 1.21 11.38
CA ALA A 269 -3.31 1.09 10.18
C ALA A 269 -2.85 2.14 9.16
N GLU A 270 -3.01 1.87 7.87
CA GLU A 270 -2.80 2.92 6.87
C GLU A 270 -3.91 3.97 6.93
N LYS A 271 -5.13 3.51 7.20
CA LYS A 271 -6.30 4.37 7.33
C LYS A 271 -7.38 3.69 8.16
N ILE A 272 -8.06 4.45 9.00
CA ILE A 272 -9.34 4.06 9.60
C ILE A 272 -10.43 4.91 8.94
N LYS A 273 -11.31 4.29 8.14
CA LYS A 273 -12.45 4.99 7.55
C LYS A 273 -13.64 4.86 8.48
N ILE A 274 -14.29 5.98 8.75
CA ILE A 274 -15.48 6.05 9.59
C ILE A 274 -16.59 6.59 8.70
N LYS A 275 -17.67 5.82 8.53
CA LYS A 275 -18.80 6.20 7.69
C LYS A 275 -20.08 6.12 8.49
N TRP A 276 -20.70 7.27 8.70
CA TRP A 276 -22.02 7.38 9.31
C TRP A 276 -23.09 6.93 8.31
N GLU A 277 -23.92 5.97 8.73
CA GLU A 277 -25.13 5.55 8.01
C GLU A 277 -26.34 6.38 8.45
N SER A 278 -26.37 6.76 9.73
CA SER A 278 -27.36 7.64 10.35
C SER A 278 -26.74 8.38 11.55
N ALA A 279 -27.53 9.10 12.33
CA ALA A 279 -27.07 9.77 13.55
C ALA A 279 -26.53 8.78 14.61
N ASP A 280 -27.08 7.57 14.64
CA ASP A 280 -26.81 6.57 15.67
C ASP A 280 -26.11 5.32 15.13
N VAL A 281 -25.88 5.23 13.81
CA VAL A 281 -25.27 4.04 13.19
C VAL A 281 -24.09 4.47 12.34
N PHE A 282 -22.95 3.81 12.54
CA PHE A 282 -21.75 4.02 11.76
C PHE A 282 -20.95 2.74 11.57
N THR A 283 -20.11 2.76 10.55
CA THR A 283 -19.18 1.69 10.22
C THR A 283 -17.75 2.17 10.35
N ILE A 284 -16.89 1.26 10.79
CA ILE A 284 -15.45 1.44 10.88
C ILE A 284 -14.79 0.42 9.98
N GLU A 285 -14.01 0.90 9.02
CA GLU A 285 -13.18 0.07 8.16
C GLU A 285 -11.72 0.38 8.46
N SER A 286 -11.00 -0.61 8.98
CA SER A 286 -9.54 -0.54 9.08
C SER A 286 -8.90 -1.04 7.78
N VAL A 287 -7.91 -0.29 7.26
CA VAL A 287 -7.25 -0.59 5.99
C VAL A 287 -5.75 -0.75 6.19
N ASN A 288 -5.20 -1.86 5.68
CA ASN A 288 -3.82 -2.31 5.87
C ASN A 288 -3.40 -2.33 7.35
N CYS A 289 -4.30 -2.80 8.20
CA CYS A 289 -4.12 -2.86 9.63
C CYS A 289 -3.12 -3.96 10.03
N SER A 290 -2.24 -3.69 10.99
CA SER A 290 -1.30 -4.67 11.57
C SER A 290 -1.99 -5.91 12.15
N THR A 291 -3.28 -5.84 12.48
CA THR A 291 -4.08 -6.93 13.05
C THR A 291 -5.11 -7.53 12.07
N ALA A 292 -4.98 -7.29 10.76
CA ALA A 292 -5.86 -7.83 9.71
C ALA A 292 -5.86 -9.37 9.63
N ARG A 293 -6.80 -10.00 8.89
CA ARG A 293 -6.90 -11.48 8.80
C ARG A 293 -5.62 -12.16 8.35
N VAL A 294 -4.94 -11.65 7.30
CA VAL A 294 -3.66 -12.26 6.86
C VAL A 294 -2.55 -12.06 7.89
N ARG A 295 -2.76 -11.15 8.85
CA ARG A 295 -1.80 -10.80 9.90
C ARG A 295 -2.16 -11.36 11.27
N SER A 296 -3.38 -11.84 11.46
CA SER A 296 -3.85 -12.46 12.70
C SER A 296 -3.11 -13.77 12.93
N VAL A 297 -2.93 -14.13 14.21
CA VAL A 297 -2.50 -15.48 14.60
C VAL A 297 -3.69 -16.43 14.76
N MET A 298 -4.91 -15.91 14.58
CA MET A 298 -6.16 -16.64 14.73
C MET A 298 -6.59 -17.29 13.43
N ASP A 299 -7.23 -18.44 13.53
CA ASP A 299 -7.84 -19.14 12.40
C ASP A 299 -9.21 -18.52 12.01
N GLU A 300 -9.80 -19.04 10.93
CA GLU A 300 -11.06 -18.50 10.39
C GLU A 300 -12.26 -18.73 11.32
N GLU A 301 -12.27 -19.84 12.05
CA GLU A 301 -13.34 -20.15 13.02
C GLU A 301 -13.25 -19.23 14.24
N GLU A 302 -12.03 -18.94 14.70
CA GLU A 302 -11.77 -18.02 15.80
C GLU A 302 -12.12 -16.57 15.45
N LEU A 303 -11.99 -16.17 14.18
CA LEU A 303 -12.44 -14.86 13.71
C LEU A 303 -13.96 -14.77 13.52
N THR A 304 -14.68 -15.90 13.63
CA THR A 304 -16.14 -15.90 13.57
C THR A 304 -16.71 -15.36 14.88
N ASP A 305 -17.48 -14.27 14.77
CA ASP A 305 -18.03 -13.47 15.88
C ASP A 305 -17.02 -12.59 16.64
N ALA A 306 -15.80 -12.45 16.13
CA ALA A 306 -14.77 -11.59 16.71
C ALA A 306 -15.10 -10.09 16.52
N VAL A 307 -14.65 -9.27 17.46
CA VAL A 307 -14.75 -7.80 17.35
C VAL A 307 -13.39 -7.19 17.04
N CYS A 308 -13.34 -6.34 16.02
CA CYS A 308 -12.13 -5.59 15.68
C CYS A 308 -11.75 -4.63 16.82
N PRO A 309 -10.49 -4.61 17.29
CA PRO A 309 -10.08 -3.69 18.35
C PRO A 309 -10.35 -2.21 18.01
N TRP A 310 -10.25 -1.80 16.74
CA TRP A 310 -10.55 -0.42 16.33
C TRP A 310 -12.01 -0.04 16.57
N ALA A 311 -12.92 -1.01 16.47
CA ALA A 311 -14.33 -0.82 16.82
C ALA A 311 -14.48 -0.59 18.32
N LEU A 312 -13.76 -1.35 19.16
CA LEU A 312 -13.76 -1.17 20.61
C LEU A 312 -13.22 0.22 21.02
N PHE A 313 -12.11 0.65 20.41
CA PHE A 313 -11.57 2.00 20.65
C PHE A 313 -12.57 3.09 20.29
N SER A 314 -13.23 2.95 19.16
CA SER A 314 -14.21 3.94 18.73
C SER A 314 -15.47 3.92 19.58
N ALA A 315 -15.91 2.74 20.03
CA ALA A 315 -16.97 2.64 21.02
C ALA A 315 -16.59 3.32 22.33
N ALA A 316 -15.36 3.16 22.81
CA ALA A 316 -14.87 3.86 23.99
C ALA A 316 -14.91 5.39 23.81
N ILE A 317 -14.51 5.91 22.64
CA ILE A 317 -14.60 7.35 22.32
C ILE A 317 -16.06 7.82 22.34
N VAL A 318 -16.96 7.12 21.66
CA VAL A 318 -18.38 7.51 21.60
C VAL A 318 -19.00 7.47 23.00
N ASN A 319 -18.75 6.41 23.76
CA ASN A 319 -19.27 6.27 25.13
C ASN A 319 -18.75 7.40 26.03
N LYS A 320 -17.46 7.72 25.94
CA LYS A 320 -16.86 8.81 26.73
C LYS A 320 -17.48 10.17 26.42
N LEU A 321 -17.75 10.47 25.15
CA LEU A 321 -18.25 11.78 24.72
C LEU A 321 -19.76 11.93 24.86
N THR A 322 -20.51 10.84 24.76
CA THR A 322 -21.98 10.89 24.72
C THR A 322 -22.65 10.29 25.96
N GLY A 323 -21.93 9.52 26.77
CA GLY A 323 -22.47 8.71 27.87
C GLY A 323 -23.33 7.53 27.41
N LYS A 324 -23.52 7.34 26.09
CA LYS A 324 -24.37 6.31 25.51
C LYS A 324 -23.60 5.00 25.33
N GLU A 325 -24.30 3.88 25.45
CA GLU A 325 -23.73 2.56 25.18
C GLU A 325 -23.76 2.26 23.68
N LEU A 326 -22.90 1.34 23.24
CA LEU A 326 -22.85 0.92 21.83
C LEU A 326 -23.03 -0.58 21.72
N ILE A 327 -23.90 -0.96 20.78
CA ILE A 327 -24.03 -2.32 20.30
C ILE A 327 -23.03 -2.48 19.16
N ILE A 328 -22.08 -3.40 19.32
CA ILE A 328 -21.08 -3.72 18.31
C ILE A 328 -21.44 -5.05 17.68
N GLU A 329 -21.70 -5.03 16.37
CA GLU A 329 -21.90 -6.27 15.61
C GLU A 329 -20.54 -6.98 15.39
N PRO A 330 -20.53 -8.32 15.26
CA PRO A 330 -19.37 -9.05 14.77
C PRO A 330 -18.68 -8.38 13.59
N SER A 331 -17.36 -8.36 13.63
CA SER A 331 -16.58 -7.70 12.59
C SER A 331 -16.33 -8.65 11.41
N THR A 332 -16.49 -8.12 10.20
CA THR A 332 -16.13 -8.84 8.98
C THR A 332 -14.65 -8.60 8.69
N PHE A 333 -13.82 -9.59 9.01
CA PHE A 333 -12.37 -9.54 8.75
C PHE A 333 -12.07 -9.88 7.30
N ASN A 334 -11.32 -9.00 6.62
CA ASN A 334 -10.78 -9.24 5.29
C ASN A 334 -9.25 -9.32 5.37
N GLU A 335 -8.61 -9.56 4.22
CA GLU A 335 -7.16 -9.74 4.17
C GLU A 335 -6.39 -8.56 4.77
N ILE A 336 -6.87 -7.34 4.56
CA ILE A 336 -6.14 -6.11 4.87
C ILE A 336 -6.65 -5.35 6.09
N GLY A 337 -7.72 -5.81 6.73
CA GLY A 337 -8.26 -5.23 7.95
C GLY A 337 -9.58 -5.85 8.35
N ALA A 338 -10.50 -5.02 8.80
CA ALA A 338 -11.82 -5.43 9.25
C ALA A 338 -12.82 -4.29 9.09
N ILE A 339 -14.07 -4.67 8.85
CA ILE A 339 -15.22 -3.78 8.85
C ILE A 339 -16.08 -4.13 10.05
N SER A 340 -16.41 -3.14 10.86
CA SER A 340 -17.26 -3.30 12.05
C SER A 340 -18.40 -2.29 11.98
N ARG A 341 -19.60 -2.74 12.31
CA ARG A 341 -20.79 -1.89 12.39
C ARG A 341 -21.15 -1.65 13.85
N LEU A 342 -21.40 -0.40 14.18
CA LEU A 342 -21.71 0.04 15.54
C LEU A 342 -23.02 0.82 15.54
N LYS A 343 -23.85 0.55 16.54
CA LYS A 343 -25.09 1.27 16.80
C LYS A 343 -25.07 1.86 18.20
N ILE A 344 -25.29 3.16 18.30
CA ILE A 344 -25.46 3.87 19.56
C ILE A 344 -26.84 3.50 20.12
N SER A 345 -26.86 2.99 21.35
CA SER A 345 -28.08 2.67 22.08
C SER A 345 -28.30 3.71 23.17
N GLU A 346 -29.57 4.05 23.42
CA GLU A 346 -29.91 4.67 24.68
C GLU A 346 -29.71 3.64 25.80
N LYS A 347 -29.23 4.13 26.95
CA LYS A 347 -28.98 3.28 28.10
C LYS A 347 -30.35 2.81 28.61
N GLU A 348 -30.63 1.52 28.54
CA GLU A 348 -31.77 0.98 29.28
C GLU A 348 -31.38 1.08 30.77
N GLU A 349 -32.11 1.92 31.52
CA GLU A 349 -31.92 2.11 32.97
C GLU A 349 -32.17 0.83 33.77
#